data_AF-A0AAD5UWE8-F1
#
_entry.id   AF-A0AAD5UWE8-F1
#
_cell.length_a   1.000
_cell.length_b   1.000
_cell.length_c   1.000
_cell.angle_alpha   90.00
_cell.angle_beta   90.00
_cell.angle_gamma   90.00
#
_symmetry.space_group_name_H-M   'P 1'
#
loop_
_entity.id
_entity.type
_entity.pdbx_description
1 polymer ?
#
loop_
_entity_poly.entity_id
_entity_poly.type
_entity_poly.pdbx_seq_one_letter_code
_entity_poly.pdbx_strand_id
1 'polypeptide(L)'
;MREKLMPSVQYLQRLGAEHLAQIFESSRWVFEQDSDIAFEIFTSEEVELPRQPVADYLEGIDPAICSRFVEFLIAERGEESPAFHDRLAELYLRMTVSSKKRGDQETRKHMYSKLLDFVDKTHHYRPDRLFGLLPSDDLYEAKAILLGRLGRHDSALEVYVYRLQDYLKAEEYCKRIYEPNGLTSNIFLTLLRIYLRPTQSTGGADLLRPALDLISRHSPRLDEVKTLELLPPLVTANDVRTFLIEALRAPIFDRKVVKNISNARDDQVARKLMVLQNAPSAINDWDTA
;
A
#
# COMPACT_ATOMS: atom_id res chain seq x y z
N MET A 1 10.08 36.17 28.32
CA MET A 1 8.66 36.15 27.89
C MET A 1 7.99 34.85 28.27
N ARG A 2 8.61 33.68 27.98
CA ARG A 2 8.12 32.36 28.43
C ARG A 2 7.75 32.27 29.92
N GLU A 3 8.61 32.78 30.81
CA GLU A 3 8.34 32.76 32.27
C GLU A 3 7.10 33.54 32.72
N LYS A 4 6.62 34.52 31.94
CA LYS A 4 5.40 35.27 32.26
C LYS A 4 4.13 34.56 31.80
N LEU A 5 4.24 33.68 30.81
CA LEU A 5 3.12 32.94 30.21
C LEU A 5 2.89 31.60 30.91
N MET A 6 3.95 30.98 31.44
CA MET A 6 3.90 29.68 32.12
C MET A 6 2.87 29.59 33.28
N PRO A 7 2.72 30.59 34.16
CA PRO A 7 1.72 30.52 35.22
C PRO A 7 0.28 30.51 34.68
N SER A 8 0.02 31.26 33.61
CA SER A 8 -1.28 31.28 32.94
C SER A 8 -1.54 29.98 32.19
N VAL A 9 -0.51 29.40 31.56
CA VAL A 9 -0.59 28.10 30.88
C VAL A 9 -0.88 26.99 31.89
N GLN A 10 -0.14 26.91 33.00
CA GLN A 10 -0.38 25.93 34.07
C GLN A 10 -1.77 26.08 34.69
N TYR A 11 -2.26 27.31 34.81
CA TYR A 11 -3.63 27.54 35.27
C TYR A 11 -4.63 26.98 34.26
N LEU A 12 -4.49 27.30 32.97
CA LEU A 12 -5.37 26.80 31.91
C LEU A 12 -5.30 25.27 31.73
N GLN A 13 -4.13 24.65 31.95
CA GLN A 13 -3.95 23.20 31.92
C GLN A 13 -4.71 22.48 33.04
N ARG A 14 -4.97 23.15 34.16
CA ARG A 14 -5.74 22.62 35.30
C ARG A 14 -7.24 22.87 35.16
N LEU A 15 -7.65 23.73 34.22
CA LEU A 15 -9.06 23.98 33.97
C LEU A 15 -9.67 22.79 33.21
N GLY A 16 -10.73 22.23 33.79
CA GLY A 16 -11.51 21.13 33.20
C GLY A 16 -12.24 21.52 31.92
N ALA A 17 -12.80 20.50 31.25
CA ALA A 17 -13.65 20.66 30.06
C ALA A 17 -14.83 21.64 30.24
N GLU A 18 -15.26 21.88 31.49
CA GLU A 18 -16.34 22.80 31.85
C GLU A 18 -16.02 24.27 31.49
N HIS A 19 -14.74 24.62 31.37
CA HIS A 19 -14.29 25.98 31.06
C HIS A 19 -13.69 26.12 29.65
N LEU A 20 -14.05 25.21 28.72
CA LEU A 20 -13.54 25.19 27.35
C LEU A 20 -13.56 26.55 26.65
N ALA A 21 -14.66 27.31 26.77
CA ALA A 21 -14.78 28.63 26.16
C ALA A 21 -13.70 29.61 26.68
N GLN A 22 -13.44 29.60 27.98
CA GLN A 22 -12.44 30.45 28.61
C GLN A 22 -11.01 30.00 28.23
N ILE A 23 -10.78 28.69 28.07
CA ILE A 23 -9.51 28.15 27.56
C ILE A 23 -9.28 28.64 26.13
N PHE A 24 -10.29 28.60 25.27
CA PHE A 24 -10.20 29.10 23.91
C PHE A 24 -9.90 30.60 23.88
N GLU A 25 -10.69 31.43 24.55
CA GLU A 25 -10.46 32.89 24.59
C GLU A 25 -9.06 33.25 25.10
N SER A 26 -8.62 32.61 26.18
CA SER A 26 -7.32 32.90 26.80
C SER A 26 -6.16 32.38 25.94
N SER A 27 -6.31 31.21 25.32
CA SER A 27 -5.28 30.62 24.46
C SER A 27 -5.01 31.45 23.21
N ARG A 28 -5.99 32.21 22.69
CA ARG A 28 -5.81 33.04 21.49
C ARG A 28 -4.68 34.05 21.67
N TRP A 29 -4.63 34.71 22.82
CA TRP A 29 -3.56 35.66 23.13
C TRP A 29 -2.20 34.95 23.30
N VAL A 30 -2.19 33.72 23.84
CA VAL A 30 -0.96 32.93 23.97
C VAL A 30 -0.44 32.51 22.58
N PHE A 31 -1.32 32.12 21.65
CA PHE A 31 -0.96 31.80 20.27
C PHE A 31 -0.35 32.98 19.51
N GLU A 32 -0.81 34.21 19.78
CA GLU A 32 -0.22 35.42 19.21
C GLU A 32 1.19 35.72 19.73
N GLN A 33 1.55 35.22 20.93
CA GLN A 33 2.85 35.44 21.57
C GLN A 33 3.85 34.31 21.29
N ASP A 34 3.47 33.06 21.54
CA ASP A 34 4.29 31.86 21.33
C ASP A 34 3.38 30.66 21.04
N SER A 35 3.40 30.20 19.78
CA SER A 35 2.56 29.11 19.30
C SER A 35 2.91 27.75 19.93
N ASP A 36 4.17 27.55 20.33
CA ASP A 36 4.59 26.27 20.92
C ASP A 36 4.13 26.17 22.37
N ILE A 37 4.21 27.27 23.12
CA ILE A 37 3.68 27.31 24.50
C ILE A 37 2.15 27.19 24.51
N ALA A 38 1.48 27.84 23.56
CA ALA A 38 0.03 27.71 23.44
C ALA A 38 -0.39 26.27 23.13
N PHE A 39 0.43 25.52 22.40
CA PHE A 39 0.18 24.12 22.09
C PHE A 39 0.23 23.24 23.35
N GLU A 40 1.15 23.51 24.28
CA GLU A 40 1.26 22.78 25.56
C GLU A 40 -0.02 22.85 26.41
N ILE A 41 -0.85 23.89 26.22
CA ILE A 41 -2.15 24.00 26.90
C ILE A 41 -3.05 22.83 26.50
N PHE A 42 -3.03 22.42 25.23
CA PHE A 42 -3.93 21.41 24.68
C PHE A 42 -3.36 19.99 24.71
N THR A 43 -2.06 19.83 24.95
CA THR A 43 -1.38 18.53 25.04
C THR A 43 -1.10 18.10 26.49
N SER A 44 -1.59 18.83 27.48
CA SER A 44 -1.40 18.48 28.89
C SER A 44 -1.97 17.10 29.24
N GLU A 45 -1.26 16.37 30.10
CA GLU A 45 -1.75 15.11 30.70
C GLU A 45 -2.65 15.34 31.91
N GLU A 46 -2.64 16.54 32.49
CA GLU A 46 -3.37 16.84 33.73
C GLU A 46 -4.89 16.78 33.56
N VAL A 47 -5.40 17.20 32.39
CA VAL A 47 -6.83 17.26 32.07
C VAL A 47 -7.07 16.80 30.64
N GLU A 48 -7.95 15.81 30.47
CA GLU A 48 -8.41 15.41 29.14
C GLU A 48 -9.49 16.36 28.62
N LEU A 49 -9.10 17.24 27.69
CA LEU A 49 -10.04 18.11 26.98
C LEU A 49 -10.76 17.36 25.85
N PRO A 50 -12.01 17.75 25.52
CA PRO A 50 -12.73 17.21 24.36
C PRO A 50 -11.97 17.41 23.05
N ARG A 51 -11.52 16.30 22.44
CA ARG A 51 -10.63 16.28 21.27
C ARG A 51 -11.23 16.97 20.04
N GLN A 52 -12.53 16.78 19.78
CA GLN A 52 -13.22 17.34 18.61
C GLN A 52 -13.34 18.88 18.68
N PRO A 53 -13.91 19.48 19.75
CA PRO A 53 -13.94 20.95 19.90
C PRO A 53 -12.56 21.61 19.87
N VAL A 54 -11.55 20.97 20.48
CA VAL A 54 -10.18 21.50 20.46
C VAL A 54 -9.63 21.48 19.03
N ALA A 55 -9.80 20.39 18.29
CA ALA A 55 -9.37 20.32 16.89
C ALA A 55 -10.08 21.38 16.01
N ASP A 56 -11.38 21.61 16.20
CA ASP A 56 -12.16 22.65 15.51
C ASP A 56 -11.63 24.05 15.79
N TYR A 57 -11.32 24.33 17.06
CA TYR A 57 -10.76 25.61 17.47
C TYR A 57 -9.37 25.84 16.87
N LEU A 58 -8.47 24.85 16.97
CA LEU A 58 -7.11 24.95 16.44
C LEU A 58 -7.11 25.09 14.91
N GLU A 59 -8.03 24.44 14.23
CA GLU A 59 -8.19 24.55 12.78
C GLU A 59 -8.60 25.96 12.35
N GLY A 60 -9.43 26.65 13.15
CA GLY A 60 -9.83 28.03 12.93
C GLY A 60 -8.70 29.05 13.09
N ILE A 61 -7.66 28.72 13.86
CA ILE A 61 -6.48 29.57 14.04
C ILE A 61 -5.47 29.33 12.92
N ASP A 62 -4.93 28.11 12.86
CA ASP A 62 -3.94 27.70 11.88
C ASP A 62 -4.05 26.19 11.61
N PRO A 63 -4.33 25.79 10.35
CA PRO A 63 -4.31 24.40 9.93
C PRO A 63 -3.04 23.63 10.33
N ALA A 64 -1.88 24.29 10.40
CA ALA A 64 -0.61 23.66 10.79
C ALA A 64 -0.56 23.27 12.27
N ILE A 65 -1.22 24.04 13.15
CA ILE A 65 -1.31 23.74 14.58
C ILE A 65 -2.30 22.60 14.79
N CYS A 66 -3.43 22.63 14.08
CA CYS A 66 -4.39 21.53 14.09
C CYS A 66 -3.75 20.21 13.61
N SER A 67 -2.94 20.23 12.55
CA SER A 67 -2.25 19.01 12.08
C SER A 67 -1.28 18.47 13.14
N ARG A 68 -0.52 19.34 13.83
CA ARG A 68 0.36 18.93 14.95
C ARG A 68 -0.44 18.30 16.10
N PHE A 69 -1.60 18.86 16.42
CA PHE A 69 -2.47 18.33 17.47
C PHE A 69 -3.00 16.94 17.11
N VAL A 70 -3.47 16.75 15.88
CA VAL A 70 -3.97 15.45 15.43
C VAL A 70 -2.83 14.43 15.28
N GLU A 71 -1.63 14.84 14.84
CA GLU A 71 -0.41 14.01 14.87
C GLU A 71 -0.11 13.52 16.29
N PHE A 72 -0.17 14.41 17.29
CA PHE A 72 0.00 14.07 18.71
C PHE A 72 -1.07 13.09 19.20
N LEU A 73 -2.34 13.32 18.87
CA LEU A 73 -3.43 12.41 19.24
C LEU A 73 -3.24 10.99 18.67
N ILE A 74 -2.77 10.89 17.42
CA ILE A 74 -2.55 9.59 16.78
C ILE A 74 -1.30 8.90 17.34
N ALA A 75 -0.19 9.63 17.49
CA ALA A 75 1.09 9.05 17.88
C ALA A 75 1.21 8.77 19.38
N GLU A 76 0.76 9.70 20.23
CA GLU A 76 0.94 9.62 21.68
C GLU A 76 -0.29 9.08 22.39
N ARG A 77 -1.49 9.48 21.95
CA ARG A 77 -2.76 9.02 22.56
C ARG A 77 -3.36 7.79 21.88
N GLY A 78 -2.76 7.31 20.78
CA GLY A 78 -3.21 6.11 20.06
C GLY A 78 -4.62 6.23 19.47
N GLU A 79 -5.01 7.42 19.02
CA GLU A 79 -6.35 7.64 18.46
C GLU A 79 -6.55 6.85 17.15
N GLU A 80 -7.45 5.87 17.17
CA GLU A 80 -7.80 5.03 16.01
C GLU A 80 -9.03 5.52 15.24
N SER A 81 -9.70 6.56 15.74
CA SER A 81 -10.95 7.04 15.15
C SER A 81 -10.77 7.55 13.71
N PRO A 82 -11.51 6.99 12.73
CA PRO A 82 -11.43 7.40 11.33
C PRO A 82 -11.65 8.88 11.09
N ALA A 83 -12.42 9.55 11.96
CA ALA A 83 -12.69 10.98 11.83
C ALA A 83 -11.43 11.84 11.97
N PHE A 84 -10.53 11.49 12.90
CA PHE A 84 -9.27 12.22 13.08
C PHE A 84 -8.25 11.88 12.00
N HIS A 85 -8.22 10.62 11.54
CA HIS A 85 -7.38 10.19 10.41
C HIS A 85 -7.81 10.85 9.09
N ASP A 86 -9.11 10.92 8.82
CA ASP A 86 -9.67 11.67 7.68
C ASP A 86 -9.27 13.15 7.77
N ARG A 87 -9.45 13.76 8.94
CA ARG A 87 -9.13 15.17 9.17
C ARG A 87 -7.65 15.47 8.95
N LEU A 88 -6.75 14.61 9.43
CA LEU A 88 -5.32 14.80 9.24
C LEU A 88 -4.94 14.75 7.74
N ALA A 89 -5.49 13.80 6.99
CA ALA A 89 -5.25 13.72 5.56
C ALA A 89 -5.79 14.96 4.81
N GLU A 90 -6.98 15.44 5.19
CA GLU A 90 -7.56 16.68 4.64
C GLU A 90 -6.70 17.91 4.97
N LEU A 91 -6.14 17.99 6.18
CA LEU A 91 -5.25 19.07 6.60
C LEU A 91 -3.95 19.07 5.76
N TYR A 92 -3.28 17.94 5.62
CA TYR A 92 -2.08 17.83 4.76
C TYR A 92 -2.39 18.20 3.31
N LEU A 93 -3.52 17.74 2.76
CA LEU A 93 -3.95 18.08 1.41
C LEU A 93 -4.20 19.60 1.28
N ARG A 94 -4.91 20.20 2.23
CA ARG A 94 -5.18 21.64 2.22
C ARG A 94 -3.89 22.46 2.31
N MET A 95 -2.95 22.03 3.15
CA MET A 95 -1.65 22.68 3.30
C MET A 95 -0.81 22.56 2.02
N THR A 96 -0.73 21.38 1.40
CA THR A 96 -0.01 21.19 0.12
C THR A 96 -0.56 22.08 -1.00
N VAL A 97 -1.89 22.14 -1.15
CA VAL A 97 -2.55 22.98 -2.16
C VAL A 97 -2.36 24.46 -1.85
N SER A 98 -2.44 24.86 -0.58
CA SER A 98 -2.25 26.26 -0.17
C SER A 98 -0.81 26.72 -0.37
N SER A 99 0.18 25.90 -0.04
CA SER A 99 1.61 26.20 -0.29
C SER A 99 1.91 26.32 -1.77
N LYS A 100 1.26 25.49 -2.62
CA LYS A 100 1.34 25.64 -4.09
C LYS A 100 0.84 27.01 -4.55
N LYS A 101 -0.30 27.47 -4.03
CA LYS A 101 -0.86 28.80 -4.36
C LYS A 101 0.04 29.95 -3.91
N ARG A 102 0.76 29.77 -2.79
CA ARG A 102 1.71 30.76 -2.25
C ARG A 102 3.08 30.74 -2.95
N GLY A 103 3.35 29.76 -3.81
CA GLY A 103 4.66 29.58 -4.46
C GLY A 103 5.73 28.98 -3.54
N ASP A 104 5.35 28.48 -2.36
CA ASP A 104 6.27 27.89 -1.40
C ASP A 104 6.49 26.40 -1.70
N GLN A 105 7.57 26.14 -2.44
CA GLN A 105 7.89 24.80 -2.93
C GLN A 105 8.41 23.86 -1.83
N GLU A 106 9.13 24.38 -0.84
CA GLU A 106 9.73 23.56 0.23
C GLU A 106 8.63 23.02 1.14
N THR A 107 7.77 23.92 1.62
CA THR A 107 6.66 23.55 2.50
C THR A 107 5.68 22.65 1.76
N ARG A 108 5.47 22.87 0.46
CA ARG A 108 4.65 21.98 -0.38
C ARG A 108 5.23 20.56 -0.42
N LYS A 109 6.53 20.41 -0.71
CA LYS A 109 7.19 19.10 -0.76
C LYS A 109 7.14 18.39 0.59
N HIS A 110 7.41 19.13 1.68
CA HIS A 110 7.37 18.59 3.04
C HIS A 110 5.98 18.07 3.41
N MET A 111 4.94 18.87 3.22
CA MET A 111 3.55 18.47 3.50
C MET A 111 3.09 17.33 2.60
N TYR A 112 3.55 17.30 1.34
CA TYR A 112 3.20 16.22 0.42
C TYR A 112 3.88 14.90 0.80
N SER A 113 5.14 14.95 1.25
CA SER A 113 5.82 13.78 1.78
C SER A 113 5.11 13.23 3.02
N LYS A 114 4.66 14.11 3.93
CA LYS A 114 3.86 13.71 5.10
C LYS A 114 2.53 13.05 4.69
N LEU A 115 1.83 13.62 3.69
CA LEU A 115 0.62 13.04 3.14
C LEU A 115 0.85 11.63 2.61
N LEU A 116 1.90 11.44 1.79
CA LEU A 116 2.21 10.13 1.20
C LEU A 116 2.53 9.09 2.28
N ASP A 117 3.37 9.45 3.26
CA ASP A 117 3.72 8.57 4.37
C ASP A 117 2.50 8.17 5.19
N PHE A 118 1.60 9.13 5.46
CA PHE A 118 0.36 8.88 6.19
C PHE A 118 -0.59 7.95 5.42
N VAL A 119 -0.82 8.20 4.14
CA VAL A 119 -1.72 7.40 3.28
C VAL A 119 -1.17 5.97 3.09
N ASP A 120 0.15 5.81 3.12
CA ASP A 120 0.80 4.51 2.97
C ASP A 120 0.81 3.67 4.26
N LYS A 121 1.05 4.28 5.42
CA LYS A 121 1.13 3.57 6.71
C LYS A 121 -0.22 3.35 7.38
N THR A 122 -1.13 4.30 7.26
CA THR A 122 -2.39 4.30 8.00
C THR A 122 -3.50 3.61 7.20
N HIS A 123 -4.35 2.85 7.87
CA HIS A 123 -5.52 2.19 7.27
C HIS A 123 -6.87 2.64 7.84
N HIS A 124 -6.85 3.55 8.82
CA HIS A 124 -8.03 3.98 9.56
C HIS A 124 -8.81 5.12 8.89
N TYR A 125 -8.33 5.69 7.78
CA TYR A 125 -9.05 6.73 7.02
C TYR A 125 -9.94 6.13 5.93
N ARG A 126 -10.92 6.91 5.44
CA ARG A 126 -11.80 6.55 4.33
C ARG A 126 -11.21 6.98 2.98
N PRO A 127 -10.73 6.06 2.13
CA PRO A 127 -10.04 6.42 0.89
C PRO A 127 -10.95 7.13 -0.12
N ASP A 128 -12.24 6.78 -0.19
CA ASP A 128 -13.20 7.39 -1.12
C ASP A 128 -13.35 8.90 -0.90
N ARG A 129 -13.43 9.31 0.37
CA ARG A 129 -13.60 10.72 0.75
C ARG A 129 -12.36 11.53 0.39
N LEU A 130 -11.18 11.00 0.72
CA LEU A 130 -9.91 11.66 0.40
C LEU A 130 -9.68 11.72 -1.12
N PHE A 131 -10.06 10.67 -1.84
CA PHE A 131 -9.96 10.64 -3.30
C PHE A 131 -10.80 11.73 -3.97
N GLY A 132 -12.03 11.96 -3.49
CA GLY A 132 -12.91 13.01 -4.01
C GLY A 132 -12.41 14.44 -3.78
N LEU A 133 -11.52 14.64 -2.81
CA LEU A 133 -10.94 15.96 -2.48
C LEU A 133 -9.68 16.28 -3.29
N LEU A 134 -9.05 15.28 -3.92
CA LEU A 134 -7.82 15.50 -4.68
C LEU A 134 -8.08 16.36 -5.93
N PRO A 135 -7.20 17.33 -6.23
CA PRO A 135 -7.30 18.12 -7.45
C PRO A 135 -7.12 17.23 -8.68
N SER A 136 -7.91 17.43 -9.74
CA SER A 136 -7.91 16.56 -10.94
C SER A 136 -6.58 16.48 -11.68
N ASP A 137 -5.77 17.54 -11.67
CA ASP A 137 -4.53 17.66 -12.45
C ASP A 137 -3.22 17.72 -11.63
N ASP A 138 -3.25 17.28 -10.37
CA ASP A 138 -2.04 17.25 -9.51
C ASP A 138 -2.01 16.01 -8.61
N LEU A 139 -0.93 15.84 -7.84
CA LEU A 139 -0.78 14.84 -6.78
C LEU A 139 -1.04 13.39 -7.25
N TYR A 140 -0.51 13.05 -8.42
CA TYR A 140 -0.73 11.76 -9.09
C TYR A 140 -0.29 10.55 -8.25
N GLU A 141 0.77 10.69 -7.46
CA GLU A 141 1.24 9.59 -6.60
C GLU A 141 0.25 9.29 -5.47
N ALA A 142 -0.26 10.32 -4.79
CA ALA A 142 -1.31 10.15 -3.78
C ALA A 142 -2.57 9.52 -4.38
N LYS A 143 -2.96 9.93 -5.60
CA LYS A 143 -4.08 9.30 -6.32
C LYS A 143 -3.84 7.83 -6.61
N ALA A 144 -2.65 7.46 -7.07
CA ALA A 144 -2.32 6.08 -7.39
C ALA A 144 -2.39 5.18 -6.15
N ILE A 145 -1.86 5.66 -5.01
CA ILE A 145 -1.94 4.94 -3.73
C ILE A 145 -3.42 4.76 -3.32
N LEU A 146 -4.22 5.82 -3.37
CA LEU A 146 -5.64 5.76 -3.00
C LEU A 146 -6.48 4.88 -3.94
N LEU A 147 -6.25 4.93 -5.24
CA LEU A 147 -6.87 4.00 -6.19
C LEU A 147 -6.51 2.55 -5.86
N GLY A 148 -5.27 2.29 -5.40
CA GLY A 148 -4.87 1.00 -4.89
C GLY A 148 -5.62 0.57 -3.65
N ARG A 149 -5.87 1.48 -2.71
CA ARG A 149 -6.70 1.23 -1.52
C ARG A 149 -8.15 0.93 -1.86
N LEU A 150 -8.67 1.56 -2.90
CA LEU A 150 -10.02 1.32 -3.42
C LEU A 150 -10.14 0.03 -4.25
N GLY A 151 -9.06 -0.76 -4.38
CA GLY A 151 -9.02 -1.99 -5.19
C GLY A 151 -8.98 -1.73 -6.70
N ARG A 152 -8.85 -0.47 -7.13
CA ARG A 152 -8.78 -0.08 -8.54
C ARG A 152 -7.33 -0.10 -9.04
N HIS A 153 -6.73 -1.29 -9.05
CA HIS A 153 -5.32 -1.47 -9.41
C HIS A 153 -5.02 -1.08 -10.86
N ASP A 154 -5.91 -1.38 -11.82
CA ASP A 154 -5.76 -1.00 -13.22
C ASP A 154 -5.57 0.52 -13.36
N SER A 155 -6.47 1.31 -12.76
CA SER A 155 -6.39 2.77 -12.77
C SER A 155 -5.16 3.30 -12.03
N ALA A 156 -4.75 2.66 -10.93
CA ALA A 156 -3.54 3.06 -10.20
C ALA A 156 -2.28 2.90 -11.06
N LEU A 157 -2.16 1.77 -11.76
CA LEU A 157 -1.03 1.49 -12.66
C LEU A 157 -1.03 2.43 -13.86
N GLU A 158 -2.18 2.75 -14.44
CA GLU A 158 -2.28 3.75 -15.51
C GLU A 158 -1.75 5.12 -15.08
N VAL A 159 -2.02 5.53 -13.83
CA VAL A 159 -1.48 6.79 -13.29
C VAL A 159 0.04 6.73 -13.16
N TYR A 160 0.61 5.63 -12.65
CA TYR A 160 2.07 5.46 -12.59
C TYR A 160 2.74 5.48 -13.96
N VAL A 161 2.16 4.79 -14.95
CA VAL A 161 2.74 4.63 -16.28
C VAL A 161 2.56 5.88 -17.14
N TYR A 162 1.35 6.42 -17.25
CA TYR A 162 1.08 7.52 -18.18
C TYR A 162 1.36 8.90 -17.60
N ARG A 163 1.05 9.12 -16.31
CA ARG A 163 1.15 10.46 -15.70
C ARG A 163 2.46 10.68 -14.98
N LEU A 164 2.92 9.70 -14.21
CA LEU A 164 4.19 9.79 -13.48
C LEU A 164 5.38 9.32 -14.32
N GLN A 165 5.16 8.44 -15.30
CA GLN A 165 6.21 7.79 -16.09
C GLN A 165 7.30 7.12 -15.22
N ASP A 166 6.91 6.69 -14.01
CA ASP A 166 7.79 6.05 -13.03
C ASP A 166 7.52 4.54 -13.01
N TYR A 167 8.25 3.83 -13.87
CA TYR A 167 8.12 2.39 -14.05
C TYR A 167 8.62 1.60 -12.83
N LEU A 168 9.59 2.15 -12.10
CA LEU A 168 10.14 1.49 -10.91
C LEU A 168 9.12 1.50 -9.77
N LYS A 169 8.46 2.63 -9.51
CA LYS A 169 7.37 2.69 -8.53
C LYS A 169 6.18 1.83 -8.92
N ALA A 170 5.87 1.72 -10.21
CA ALA A 170 4.83 0.81 -10.70
C ALA A 170 5.17 -0.66 -10.37
N GLU A 171 6.43 -1.08 -10.56
CA GLU A 171 6.91 -2.41 -10.18
C GLU A 171 6.86 -2.64 -8.66
N GLU A 172 7.29 -1.67 -7.86
CA GLU A 172 7.24 -1.74 -6.40
C GLU A 172 5.80 -1.88 -5.89
N TYR A 173 4.88 -1.10 -6.46
CA TYR A 173 3.46 -1.22 -6.20
C TYR A 173 2.93 -2.63 -6.52
N CYS A 174 3.29 -3.17 -7.70
CA CYS A 174 2.92 -4.54 -8.07
C CYS A 174 3.46 -5.56 -7.09
N LYS A 175 4.72 -5.43 -6.65
CA LYS A 175 5.34 -6.33 -5.67
C LYS A 175 4.64 -6.31 -4.33
N ARG A 176 4.17 -5.14 -3.87
CA ARG A 176 3.48 -4.98 -2.59
C ARG A 176 2.09 -5.62 -2.57
N ILE A 177 1.39 -5.62 -3.70
CA ILE A 177 0.00 -6.08 -3.79
C ILE A 177 -0.10 -7.52 -4.34
N TYR A 178 0.94 -8.01 -5.01
CA TYR A 178 0.95 -9.34 -5.62
C TYR A 178 0.74 -10.46 -4.59
N GLU A 179 -0.35 -11.20 -4.76
CA GLU A 179 -0.64 -12.42 -4.02
C GLU A 179 -0.69 -13.61 -4.99
N PRO A 180 0.14 -14.66 -4.80
CA PRO A 180 0.31 -15.74 -5.78
C PRO A 180 -0.94 -16.58 -6.03
N ASN A 181 -1.96 -16.53 -5.16
CA ASN A 181 -3.26 -17.20 -5.33
C ASN A 181 -4.45 -16.26 -5.05
N GLY A 182 -4.22 -14.95 -5.08
CA GLY A 182 -5.23 -13.94 -4.80
C GLY A 182 -5.86 -13.37 -6.07
N LEU A 183 -6.79 -12.44 -5.87
CA LEU A 183 -7.38 -11.62 -6.94
C LEU A 183 -6.32 -10.79 -7.68
N THR A 184 -5.17 -10.56 -7.04
CA THR A 184 -4.06 -9.71 -7.50
C THR A 184 -2.94 -10.50 -8.19
N SER A 185 -3.12 -11.81 -8.38
CA SER A 185 -2.18 -12.69 -9.12
C SER A 185 -1.88 -12.16 -10.53
N ASN A 186 -2.87 -11.56 -11.19
CA ASN A 186 -2.74 -11.01 -12.54
C ASN A 186 -2.24 -9.55 -12.59
N ILE A 187 -1.78 -8.96 -11.48
CA ILE A 187 -1.34 -7.55 -11.46
C ILE A 187 -0.15 -7.31 -12.40
N PHE A 188 0.84 -8.21 -12.45
CA PHE A 188 1.98 -8.05 -13.36
C PHE A 188 1.56 -8.16 -14.83
N LEU A 189 0.59 -9.03 -15.15
CA LEU A 189 -0.01 -9.10 -16.48
C LEU A 189 -0.80 -7.82 -16.82
N THR A 190 -1.45 -7.22 -15.84
CA THR A 190 -2.17 -5.95 -16.00
C THR A 190 -1.20 -4.82 -16.32
N LEU A 191 -0.08 -4.73 -15.58
CA LEU A 191 0.98 -3.76 -15.86
C LEU A 191 1.57 -3.98 -17.26
N LEU A 192 1.81 -5.24 -17.64
CA LEU A 192 2.32 -5.58 -18.96
C LEU A 192 1.33 -5.20 -20.07
N ARG A 193 0.04 -5.44 -19.87
CA ARG A 193 -1.04 -5.04 -20.78
C ARG A 193 -1.06 -3.51 -20.96
N ILE A 194 -0.87 -2.75 -19.89
CA ILE A 194 -0.80 -1.28 -19.95
C ILE A 194 0.41 -0.82 -20.79
N TYR A 195 1.56 -1.50 -20.69
CA TYR A 195 2.73 -1.18 -21.51
C TYR A 195 2.58 -1.54 -22.99
N LEU A 196 2.04 -2.72 -23.30
CA LEU A 196 2.01 -3.26 -24.66
C LEU A 196 0.76 -2.85 -25.46
N ARG A 197 -0.34 -2.49 -24.78
CA ARG A 197 -1.58 -1.99 -25.40
C ARG A 197 -1.95 -0.64 -24.78
N PRO A 198 -1.23 0.44 -25.15
CA PRO A 198 -1.50 1.74 -24.60
C PRO A 198 -2.90 2.22 -25.02
N THR A 199 -3.75 2.49 -24.03
CA THR A 199 -5.11 3.04 -24.20
C THR A 199 -5.10 4.55 -24.37
N GLN A 200 -3.99 5.20 -24.01
CA GLN A 200 -3.79 6.65 -24.09
C GLN A 200 -2.56 6.96 -24.93
N SER A 201 -2.55 8.13 -25.59
CA SER A 201 -1.37 8.60 -26.33
C SER A 201 -0.19 8.77 -25.38
N THR A 202 0.82 7.92 -25.49
CA THR A 202 1.98 7.83 -24.58
C THR A 202 3.01 8.93 -24.78
N GLY A 203 2.65 10.05 -25.41
CA GLY A 203 3.57 11.19 -25.62
C GLY A 203 4.88 10.82 -26.33
N GLY A 204 4.93 9.69 -27.04
CA GLY A 204 6.15 9.18 -27.71
C GLY A 204 7.08 8.33 -26.84
N ALA A 205 6.66 7.89 -25.65
CA ALA A 205 7.47 7.00 -24.81
C ALA A 205 7.45 5.55 -25.32
N ASP A 206 8.63 4.97 -25.57
CA ASP A 206 8.82 3.57 -25.91
C ASP A 206 8.59 2.66 -24.70
N LEU A 207 7.33 2.31 -24.43
CA LEU A 207 6.94 1.40 -23.34
C LEU A 207 7.38 -0.06 -23.56
N LEU A 208 7.88 -0.38 -24.75
CA LEU A 208 8.34 -1.72 -25.11
C LEU A 208 9.57 -2.13 -24.31
N ARG A 209 10.53 -1.21 -24.06
CA ARG A 209 11.73 -1.53 -23.27
C ARG A 209 11.40 -1.83 -21.81
N PRO A 210 10.63 -0.99 -21.07
CA PRO A 210 10.14 -1.32 -19.74
C PRO A 210 9.36 -2.64 -19.67
N ALA A 211 8.57 -2.96 -20.70
CA ALA A 211 7.82 -4.21 -20.76
C ALA A 211 8.74 -5.45 -20.81
N LEU A 212 9.78 -5.41 -21.65
CA LEU A 212 10.75 -6.49 -21.75
C LEU A 212 11.57 -6.65 -20.48
N ASP A 213 11.98 -5.53 -19.87
CA ASP A 213 12.66 -5.53 -18.57
C ASP A 213 11.79 -6.18 -17.49
N LEU A 214 10.50 -5.82 -17.43
CA LEU A 214 9.54 -6.40 -16.49
C LEU A 214 9.42 -7.93 -16.68
N ILE A 215 9.28 -8.37 -17.93
CA ILE A 215 9.20 -9.79 -18.30
C ILE A 215 10.46 -10.54 -17.82
N SER A 216 11.64 -9.98 -18.07
CA SER A 216 12.91 -10.62 -17.69
C SER A 216 13.10 -10.74 -16.17
N ARG A 217 12.61 -9.77 -15.38
CA ARG A 217 12.78 -9.74 -13.92
C ARG A 217 11.69 -10.51 -13.16
N HIS A 218 10.50 -10.62 -13.74
CA HIS A 218 9.32 -11.17 -13.09
C HIS A 218 8.70 -12.37 -13.81
N SER A 219 9.47 -13.00 -14.70
CA SER A 219 9.12 -14.22 -15.42
C SER A 219 8.42 -15.31 -14.59
N PRO A 220 8.85 -15.68 -13.37
CA PRO A 220 8.20 -16.77 -12.61
C PRO A 220 6.85 -16.38 -11.98
N ARG A 221 6.47 -15.09 -12.03
CA ARG A 221 5.20 -14.57 -11.51
C ARG A 221 4.19 -14.28 -12.62
N LEU A 222 4.59 -14.49 -13.87
CA LEU A 222 3.78 -14.22 -15.05
C LEU A 222 3.20 -15.52 -15.59
N ASP A 223 1.93 -15.49 -15.99
CA ASP A 223 1.32 -16.57 -16.75
C ASP A 223 1.99 -16.63 -18.13
N GLU A 224 2.61 -17.76 -18.44
CA GLU A 224 3.46 -17.91 -19.62
C GLU A 224 2.65 -17.73 -20.91
N VAL A 225 1.46 -18.31 -20.96
CA VAL A 225 0.60 -18.31 -22.15
C VAL A 225 0.05 -16.92 -22.40
N LYS A 226 -0.52 -16.27 -21.38
CA LYS A 226 -1.09 -14.93 -21.52
C LYS A 226 -0.04 -13.88 -21.86
N THR A 227 1.18 -14.03 -21.32
CA THR A 227 2.28 -13.11 -21.61
C THR A 227 2.67 -13.17 -23.08
N LEU A 228 2.76 -14.38 -23.66
CA LEU A 228 3.08 -14.56 -25.08
C LEU A 228 1.98 -14.02 -26.01
N GLU A 229 0.71 -14.15 -25.64
CA GLU A 229 -0.41 -13.58 -26.41
C GLU A 229 -0.42 -12.04 -26.42
N LEU A 230 0.13 -11.41 -25.38
CA LEU A 230 0.19 -9.95 -25.25
C LEU A 230 1.36 -9.34 -26.02
N LEU A 231 2.39 -10.11 -26.37
CA LEU A 231 3.58 -9.61 -27.04
C LEU A 231 3.28 -9.16 -28.49
N PRO A 232 3.78 -7.97 -28.91
CA PRO A 232 3.69 -7.55 -30.29
C PRO A 232 4.48 -8.49 -31.21
N PRO A 233 4.03 -8.71 -32.46
CA PRO A 233 4.72 -9.57 -33.42
C PRO A 233 6.09 -9.04 -33.86
N LEU A 234 6.44 -7.80 -33.48
CA LEU A 234 7.72 -7.16 -33.78
C LEU A 234 8.84 -7.55 -32.79
N VAL A 235 8.49 -8.14 -31.64
CA VAL A 235 9.46 -8.53 -30.62
C VAL A 235 10.21 -9.78 -31.06
N THR A 236 11.55 -9.76 -31.00
CA THR A 236 12.34 -10.92 -31.41
C THR A 236 12.38 -11.97 -30.31
N ALA A 237 12.53 -13.25 -30.70
CA ALA A 237 12.72 -14.34 -29.74
C ALA A 237 13.99 -14.17 -28.89
N ASN A 238 14.96 -13.38 -29.36
CA ASN A 238 16.17 -13.06 -28.61
C ASN A 238 15.90 -12.12 -27.43
N ASP A 239 14.99 -11.15 -27.60
CA ASP A 239 14.63 -10.17 -26.57
C ASP A 239 13.88 -10.81 -25.40
N VAL A 240 13.20 -11.92 -25.65
CA VAL A 240 12.39 -12.66 -24.67
C VAL A 240 13.08 -13.98 -24.26
N ARG A 241 14.36 -14.16 -24.63
CA ARG A 241 15.10 -15.42 -24.43
C ARG A 241 15.09 -15.89 -22.97
N THR A 242 15.36 -14.99 -22.04
CA THR A 242 15.40 -15.32 -20.60
C THR A 242 14.05 -15.82 -20.11
N PHE A 243 12.97 -15.16 -20.53
CA PHE A 243 11.61 -15.56 -20.20
C PHE A 243 11.23 -16.90 -20.81
N LEU A 244 11.55 -17.12 -22.10
CA LEU A 244 11.26 -18.40 -22.77
C LEU A 244 11.99 -19.57 -22.11
N ILE A 245 13.25 -19.38 -21.69
CA ILE A 245 14.01 -20.40 -20.97
C ILE A 245 13.35 -20.73 -19.63
N GLU A 246 12.85 -19.73 -18.92
CA GLU A 246 12.19 -19.93 -17.63
C GLU A 246 10.79 -20.53 -17.78
N ALA A 247 10.00 -20.08 -18.75
CA ALA A 247 8.66 -20.59 -19.07
C ALA A 247 8.68 -22.05 -19.56
N LEU A 248 9.71 -22.43 -20.33
CA LEU A 248 9.88 -23.80 -20.82
C LEU A 248 10.56 -24.72 -19.79
N ARG A 249 11.01 -24.17 -18.65
CA ARG A 249 11.61 -24.96 -17.61
C ARG A 249 10.53 -25.83 -16.99
N ALA A 250 10.62 -27.13 -17.23
CA ALA A 250 9.67 -28.08 -16.66
C ALA A 250 9.54 -27.85 -15.14
N PRO A 251 8.32 -27.92 -14.57
CA PRO A 251 8.15 -27.85 -13.14
C PRO A 251 9.03 -28.94 -12.54
N ILE A 252 9.90 -28.55 -11.61
CA ILE A 252 10.70 -29.50 -10.86
C ILE A 252 9.72 -30.24 -9.96
N PHE A 253 9.03 -31.25 -10.51
CA PHE A 253 8.40 -32.27 -9.68
C PHE A 253 9.53 -32.81 -8.83
N ASP A 254 9.43 -32.58 -7.52
CA ASP A 254 10.48 -32.91 -6.59
C ASP A 254 10.87 -34.38 -6.84
N ARG A 255 12.05 -34.58 -7.43
CA ARG A 255 12.50 -35.90 -7.88
C ARG A 255 12.48 -36.87 -6.71
N LYS A 256 12.62 -36.37 -5.48
CA LYS A 256 12.43 -37.13 -4.25
C LYS A 256 11.00 -37.61 -4.08
N VAL A 257 9.98 -36.77 -4.30
CA VAL A 257 8.57 -37.18 -4.22
C VAL A 257 8.25 -38.23 -5.28
N VAL A 258 8.67 -38.02 -6.53
CA VAL A 258 8.46 -39.02 -7.60
C VAL A 258 9.18 -40.34 -7.29
N LYS A 259 10.44 -40.26 -6.82
CA LYS A 259 11.21 -41.44 -6.41
C LYS A 259 10.59 -42.15 -5.22
N ASN A 260 10.11 -41.42 -4.22
CA ASN A 260 9.48 -41.98 -3.04
C ASN A 260 8.14 -42.64 -3.38
N ILE A 261 7.35 -42.05 -4.28
CA ILE A 261 6.11 -42.66 -4.80
C ILE A 261 6.43 -43.93 -5.59
N SER A 262 7.47 -43.90 -6.43
CA SER A 262 7.92 -45.10 -7.16
C SER A 262 8.35 -46.21 -6.20
N ASN A 263 9.21 -45.90 -5.23
CA ASN A 263 9.68 -46.86 -4.24
C ASN A 263 8.52 -47.43 -3.40
N ALA A 264 7.57 -46.58 -2.97
CA ALA A 264 6.41 -47.04 -2.22
C ALA A 264 5.51 -47.97 -3.05
N ARG A 265 5.40 -47.72 -4.36
CA ARG A 265 4.68 -48.59 -5.30
C ARG A 265 5.40 -49.93 -5.46
N ASP A 266 6.72 -49.92 -5.59
CA ASP A 266 7.55 -51.13 -5.70
C ASP A 266 7.43 -52.00 -4.42
N ASP A 267 7.50 -51.38 -3.24
CA ASP A 267 7.29 -52.06 -1.96
C ASP A 267 5.88 -52.67 -1.85
N GLN A 268 4.85 -51.98 -2.33
CA GLN A 268 3.48 -52.49 -2.33
C GLN A 268 3.33 -53.70 -3.26
N VAL A 269 3.96 -53.67 -4.43
CA VAL A 269 3.98 -54.81 -5.38
C VAL A 269 4.74 -55.99 -4.78
N ALA A 270 5.89 -55.76 -4.16
CA ALA A 270 6.67 -56.80 -3.50
C ALA A 270 5.88 -57.48 -2.37
N ARG A 271 5.18 -56.72 -1.54
CA ARG A 271 4.30 -57.27 -0.50
C ARG A 271 3.18 -58.12 -1.08
N LYS A 272 2.53 -57.67 -2.16
CA LYS A 272 1.48 -58.45 -2.84
C LYS A 272 2.03 -59.75 -3.43
N LEU A 273 3.23 -59.71 -4.03
CA LEU A 273 3.92 -60.90 -4.52
C LEU A 273 4.24 -61.88 -3.40
N MET A 274 4.74 -61.42 -2.25
CA MET A 274 5.00 -62.29 -1.09
C MET A 274 3.71 -62.94 -0.58
N VAL A 275 2.60 -62.20 -0.52
CA VAL A 275 1.29 -62.76 -0.13
C VAL A 275 0.83 -63.83 -1.13
N LEU A 276 1.03 -63.61 -2.43
CA LEU A 276 0.66 -64.58 -3.47
C LEU A 276 1.58 -65.80 -3.52
N GLN A 277 2.87 -65.65 -3.21
CA GLN A 277 3.84 -66.76 -3.14
C GLN A 277 3.68 -67.61 -1.88
N ASN A 278 3.28 -66.99 -0.76
CA ASN A 278 2.99 -67.68 0.49
C ASN A 278 1.53 -68.16 0.59
N ALA A 279 0.67 -67.78 -0.36
CA ALA A 279 -0.63 -68.41 -0.48
C ALA A 279 -0.39 -69.88 -0.85
N PRO A 280 -0.92 -70.84 -0.07
CA PRO A 280 -0.75 -72.24 -0.39
C PRO A 280 -1.29 -72.46 -1.79
N SER A 281 -0.44 -72.94 -2.69
CA SER A 281 -0.87 -73.39 -4.00
C SER A 281 -1.92 -74.47 -3.73
N ALA A 282 -3.19 -74.16 -4.02
CA ALA A 282 -4.23 -75.15 -4.15
C ALA A 282 -3.91 -75.97 -5.41
N ILE A 283 -2.85 -76.78 -5.31
CA ILE A 283 -2.65 -77.96 -6.13
C ILE A 283 -3.75 -78.88 -5.64
N ASN A 284 -4.90 -78.80 -6.31
CA ASN A 284 -5.85 -79.90 -6.25
C ASN A 284 -5.15 -81.09 -6.89
N ASP A 285 -4.58 -81.96 -6.06
CA ASP A 285 -4.30 -83.33 -6.46
C ASP A 285 -5.64 -84.04 -6.68
N TRP A 286 -6.20 -83.90 -7.88
CA TRP A 286 -7.14 -84.89 -8.40
C TRP A 286 -6.33 -85.94 -9.14
N ASP A 287 -5.75 -86.90 -8.40
CA ASP A 287 -5.42 -88.22 -8.93
C ASP A 287 -4.88 -89.11 -7.81
N THR A 288 -5.68 -90.09 -7.37
CA THR A 288 -5.32 -91.52 -7.39
C THR A 288 -6.43 -92.39 -6.81
N ALA A 289 -6.94 -93.27 -7.69
CA ALA A 289 -7.53 -94.60 -7.50
C ALA A 289 -8.71 -94.79 -6.54
#